data_AF-A0A8S4BUU6-F1
#
_entry.id   AF-A0A8S4BUU6-F1
#
_cell.length_a   1.000
_cell.length_b   1.000
_cell.length_c   1.000
_cell.angle_alpha   90.00
_cell.angle_beta   90.00
_cell.angle_gamma   90.00
#
_symmetry.space_group_name_H-M   'P 1'
#
loop_
_entity.id
_entity.type
_entity.pdbx_description
1 polymer ?
#
loop_
_entity_poly.entity_id
_entity_poly.type
_entity_poly.pdbx_seq_one_letter_code
_entity_poly.pdbx_strand_id
1 'polypeptide(L)'
;MANSNPIIVKGLPSGPAGRSSPEGTQVLSKKKLQDLVREIDPNEQLDEDVEEMLLQIADDFIESVVTAACQLARHRKSNTLEVKDVQLHLERQWNMWIPGYGSDEIRPFKKACTTEAHKQRMALIRKTTKK
;
A
#
# COMPACT_ATOMS: atom_id res chain seq x y z
N MET A 1 23.87 -52.11 5.79
CA MET A 1 23.05 -51.49 4.72
C MET A 1 22.55 -50.14 5.23
N ALA A 2 23.24 -49.06 4.89
CA ALA A 2 22.80 -47.68 5.14
C ALA A 2 22.71 -47.00 3.78
N ASN A 3 21.50 -46.62 3.37
CA ASN A 3 21.24 -45.99 2.08
C ASN A 3 21.17 -44.48 2.30
N SER A 4 22.19 -43.76 1.85
CA SER A 4 22.24 -42.30 1.85
C SER A 4 21.85 -41.79 0.47
N ASN A 5 20.65 -41.19 0.36
CA ASN A 5 20.27 -40.42 -0.82
C ASN A 5 20.81 -38.98 -0.70
N PRO A 6 21.47 -38.42 -1.74
CA PRO A 6 21.85 -37.01 -1.74
C PRO A 6 20.66 -36.12 -2.13
N ILE A 7 20.48 -35.03 -1.38
CA ILE A 7 19.55 -33.94 -1.68
C ILE A 7 20.15 -33.11 -2.83
N ILE A 8 19.49 -33.11 -3.99
CA ILE A 8 19.85 -32.24 -5.12
C ILE A 8 19.18 -30.88 -4.88
N VAL A 9 19.96 -29.93 -4.36
CA VAL A 9 19.63 -28.49 -4.38
C VAL A 9 19.81 -27.97 -5.80
N LYS A 10 18.69 -27.80 -6.52
CA LYS A 10 18.68 -27.19 -7.85
C LYS A 10 18.88 -25.68 -7.70
N GLY A 11 20.09 -25.20 -7.96
CA GLY A 11 20.44 -23.79 -7.93
C GLY A 11 19.57 -22.96 -8.87
N LEU A 12 19.05 -21.84 -8.36
CA LEU A 12 18.50 -20.77 -9.19
C LEU A 12 19.65 -20.14 -9.99
N PRO A 13 19.52 -19.94 -11.31
CA PRO A 13 20.40 -19.05 -12.03
C PRO A 13 20.05 -17.60 -11.67
N SER A 14 21.01 -16.90 -11.09
CA SER A 14 21.09 -15.45 -11.02
C SER A 14 21.23 -14.88 -12.44
N GLY A 15 20.11 -14.58 -13.08
CA GLY A 15 20.05 -13.78 -14.31
C GLY A 15 19.91 -12.29 -13.98
N PRO A 16 20.41 -11.38 -14.84
CA PRO A 16 20.27 -9.95 -14.61
C PRO A 16 18.78 -9.61 -14.63
N ALA A 17 18.34 -8.82 -13.64
CA ALA A 17 17.00 -8.24 -13.62
C ALA A 17 16.77 -7.57 -14.98
N GLY A 18 15.90 -8.19 -15.78
CA GLY A 18 15.45 -7.64 -17.04
C GLY A 18 14.85 -6.28 -16.72
N ARG A 19 15.53 -5.23 -17.18
CA ARG A 19 14.92 -3.92 -17.38
C ARG A 19 13.78 -4.16 -18.35
N SER A 20 12.57 -4.32 -17.82
CA SER A 20 11.36 -4.40 -18.62
C SER A 20 11.29 -3.14 -19.47
N SER A 21 11.13 -3.33 -20.78
CA SER A 21 10.90 -2.24 -21.74
C SER A 21 9.79 -1.32 -21.25
N PRO A 22 9.93 0.02 -21.27
CA PRO A 22 8.95 0.93 -20.68
C PRO A 22 7.64 1.05 -21.50
N GLU A 23 7.58 0.50 -22.72
CA GLU A 23 6.45 0.74 -23.64
C GLU A 23 5.23 -0.19 -23.41
N GLY A 24 5.31 -1.16 -22.51
CA GLY A 24 4.22 -2.11 -22.23
C GLY A 24 3.49 -1.91 -20.89
N THR A 25 3.95 -0.95 -20.08
CA THR A 25 3.59 -0.87 -18.66
C THR A 25 2.72 0.34 -18.32
N GLN A 26 2.48 1.25 -19.27
CA GLN A 26 1.75 2.48 -18.98
C GLN A 26 0.28 2.17 -18.68
N VAL A 27 -0.07 2.21 -17.40
CA VAL A 27 -1.40 1.79 -16.91
C VAL A 27 -2.45 2.86 -17.22
N LEU A 28 -2.03 4.11 -17.40
CA LEU A 28 -2.86 5.25 -17.74
C LEU A 28 -2.44 5.83 -19.09
N SER A 29 -3.33 5.82 -20.08
CA SER A 29 -3.05 6.45 -21.38
C SER A 29 -3.18 7.98 -21.30
N LYS A 30 -2.36 8.70 -22.08
CA LYS A 30 -2.45 10.17 -22.28
C LYS A 30 -3.87 10.65 -22.60
N LYS A 31 -4.58 9.92 -23.47
CA LYS A 31 -5.99 10.20 -23.79
C LYS A 31 -6.90 10.21 -22.55
N LYS A 32 -6.74 9.24 -21.66
CA LYS A 32 -7.59 9.11 -20.47
C LYS A 32 -7.29 10.20 -19.44
N LEU A 33 -6.04 10.65 -19.35
CA LEU A 33 -5.65 11.82 -18.57
C LEU A 33 -6.34 13.08 -19.12
N GLN A 34 -6.32 13.30 -20.43
CA GLN A 34 -6.98 14.44 -21.06
C GLN A 34 -8.51 14.42 -20.86
N ASP A 35 -9.14 13.25 -20.97
CA ASP A 35 -10.56 13.08 -20.68
C ASP A 35 -10.88 13.45 -19.22
N LEU A 36 -10.02 13.06 -18.27
CA LEU A 36 -10.17 13.37 -16.85
C LEU A 36 -10.01 14.88 -16.57
N VAL A 37 -9.02 15.53 -17.18
CA VAL A 37 -8.82 16.99 -17.03
C VAL A 37 -10.05 17.74 -17.51
N ARG A 38 -10.61 17.36 -18.68
CA ARG A 38 -11.81 17.99 -19.23
C ARG A 38 -13.07 17.79 -18.39
N GLU A 39 -13.16 16.67 -17.66
CA GLU A 39 -14.25 16.42 -16.71
C GLU A 39 -14.16 17.35 -15.49
N ILE A 40 -12.94 17.71 -15.07
CA ILE A 40 -12.69 18.61 -13.95
C ILE A 40 -12.83 20.09 -14.37
N ASP A 41 -12.12 20.50 -15.41
CA ASP A 41 -12.22 21.82 -16.04
C ASP A 41 -12.12 21.71 -17.57
N PRO A 42 -13.20 21.99 -18.32
CA PRO A 42 -13.18 21.91 -19.79
C PRO A 42 -12.36 23.02 -20.46
N ASN A 43 -11.97 24.08 -19.74
CA ASN A 43 -11.20 25.20 -20.30
C ASN A 43 -9.69 25.06 -20.09
N GLU A 44 -9.26 24.13 -19.24
CA GLU A 44 -7.86 23.91 -18.92
C GLU A 44 -7.22 22.95 -19.95
N GLN A 45 -6.02 23.31 -20.43
CA GLN A 45 -5.19 22.47 -21.29
C GLN A 45 -3.82 22.34 -20.65
N LEU A 46 -3.41 21.11 -20.36
CA LEU A 46 -2.09 20.83 -19.81
C LEU A 46 -1.04 20.87 -20.93
N ASP A 47 0.13 21.40 -20.61
CA ASP A 47 1.30 21.28 -21.47
C ASP A 47 1.79 19.82 -21.50
N GLU A 48 2.43 19.44 -22.60
CA GLU A 48 2.91 18.08 -22.81
C GLU A 48 3.83 17.60 -21.68
N ASP A 49 4.78 18.43 -21.24
CA ASP A 49 5.69 18.08 -20.14
C ASP A 49 4.96 17.83 -18.80
N VAL A 50 3.84 18.53 -18.58
CA VAL A 50 3.02 18.35 -17.37
C VAL A 50 2.23 17.05 -17.45
N GLU A 51 1.67 16.73 -18.63
CA GLU A 51 1.00 15.46 -18.85
C GLU A 51 1.94 14.28 -18.60
N GLU A 52 3.17 14.30 -19.15
CA GLU A 52 4.16 13.24 -18.93
C GLU A 52 4.57 13.12 -17.45
N MET A 53 4.73 14.26 -16.75
CA MET A 53 5.01 14.25 -15.32
C MET A 53 3.88 13.63 -14.49
N LEU A 54 2.62 13.96 -14.80
CA LEU A 54 1.46 13.37 -14.09
C LEU A 54 1.33 11.87 -14.35
N LEU A 55 1.62 11.43 -15.58
CA LEU A 55 1.65 10.02 -15.93
C LEU A 55 2.71 9.27 -15.13
N GLN A 56 3.93 9.82 -15.02
CA GLN A 56 4.99 9.23 -14.20
C GLN A 56 4.58 9.14 -12.72
N ILE A 57 3.99 10.21 -12.17
CA ILE A 57 3.50 10.21 -10.77
C ILE A 57 2.43 9.13 -10.57
N ALA A 58 1.54 8.92 -11.56
CA ALA A 58 0.53 7.87 -11.49
C ALA A 58 1.15 6.47 -11.49
N ASP A 59 2.16 6.23 -12.32
CA ASP A 59 2.87 4.95 -12.36
C ASP A 59 3.62 4.68 -11.03
N ASP A 60 4.32 5.68 -10.51
CA ASP A 60 5.02 5.60 -9.21
C ASP A 60 4.05 5.36 -8.05
N PHE A 61 2.87 5.99 -8.09
CA PHE A 61 1.81 5.78 -7.13
C PHE A 61 1.32 4.32 -7.15
N ILE A 62 1.07 3.77 -8.34
CA ILE A 62 0.62 2.37 -8.49
C ILE A 62 1.69 1.41 -7.96
N GLU A 63 2.96 1.61 -8.32
CA GLU A 63 4.05 0.76 -7.83
C GLU A 63 4.17 0.79 -6.30
N SER A 64 4.08 1.98 -5.70
CA SER A 64 4.10 2.17 -4.26
C SER A 64 2.93 1.45 -3.56
N VAL A 65 1.70 1.67 -4.04
CA VAL A 65 0.49 1.07 -3.47
C VAL A 65 0.51 -0.45 -3.59
N VAL A 66 0.86 -0.99 -4.77
CA VAL A 66 0.90 -2.44 -5.01
C VAL A 66 1.99 -3.09 -4.16
N THR A 67 3.16 -2.47 -4.05
CA THR A 67 4.26 -2.98 -3.22
C THR A 67 3.84 -3.07 -1.75
N ALA A 68 3.24 -2.00 -1.21
CA ALA A 68 2.77 -1.99 0.17
C ALA A 68 1.64 -2.98 0.42
N ALA A 69 0.67 -3.08 -0.51
CA ALA A 69 -0.42 -4.03 -0.42
C ALA A 69 0.09 -5.49 -0.46
N CYS A 70 1.06 -5.80 -1.31
CA CYS A 70 1.73 -7.11 -1.32
C CYS A 70 2.45 -7.41 0.01
N GLN A 71 3.08 -6.41 0.63
CA GLN A 71 3.68 -6.57 1.96
C GLN A 71 2.63 -6.85 3.04
N LEU A 72 1.46 -6.21 2.97
CA LEU A 72 0.33 -6.46 3.88
C LEU A 72 -0.26 -7.86 3.70
N ALA A 73 -0.43 -8.32 2.46
CA ALA A 73 -0.87 -9.69 2.15
C ALA A 73 0.09 -10.73 2.75
N ARG A 74 1.40 -10.51 2.58
CA ARG A 74 2.45 -11.36 3.17
C ARG A 74 2.44 -11.30 4.70
N HIS A 75 2.19 -10.13 5.30
CA HIS A 75 2.15 -9.95 6.76
C HIS A 75 1.07 -10.82 7.42
N ARG A 76 -0.10 -10.99 6.77
CA ARG A 76 -1.14 -11.92 7.22
C ARG A 76 -0.93 -13.38 6.80
N LYS A 77 0.26 -13.71 6.27
CA LYS A 77 0.65 -15.04 5.77
C LYS A 77 -0.20 -15.52 4.59
N SER A 78 -0.75 -14.59 3.81
CA SER A 78 -1.45 -14.89 2.56
C SER A 78 -0.49 -14.83 1.37
N ASN A 79 -0.69 -15.71 0.40
CA ASN A 79 -0.04 -15.61 -0.92
C ASN A 79 -0.96 -14.99 -1.99
N THR A 80 -2.13 -14.49 -1.57
CA THR A 80 -3.13 -13.86 -2.43
C THR A 80 -3.33 -12.42 -1.97
N LEU A 81 -3.16 -11.47 -2.89
CA LEU A 81 -3.49 -10.06 -2.68
C LEU A 81 -5.01 -9.91 -2.62
N GLU A 82 -5.52 -9.29 -1.56
CA GLU A 82 -6.95 -9.00 -1.44
C GLU A 82 -7.20 -7.50 -1.39
N VAL A 83 -8.44 -7.10 -1.67
CA VAL A 83 -8.89 -5.70 -1.67
C VAL A 83 -8.58 -4.98 -0.35
N LYS A 84 -8.69 -5.69 0.79
CA LYS A 84 -8.39 -5.13 2.11
C LYS A 84 -6.93 -4.69 2.29
N ASP A 85 -5.98 -5.31 1.56
CA ASP A 85 -4.57 -4.96 1.64
C ASP A 85 -4.33 -3.59 0.97
N VAL A 86 -4.93 -3.38 -0.20
CA VAL A 86 -4.87 -2.11 -0.93
C VAL A 86 -5.61 -1.01 -0.17
N GLN A 87 -6.84 -1.31 0.27
CA GLN A 87 -7.69 -0.36 0.98
C GLN A 87 -7.01 0.17 2.25
N LEU A 88 -6.42 -0.71 3.06
CA LEU A 88 -5.74 -0.32 4.30
C LEU A 88 -4.59 0.65 4.03
N HIS A 89 -3.84 0.44 2.94
CA HIS A 89 -2.72 1.31 2.59
C HIS A 89 -3.21 2.69 2.10
N LEU A 90 -4.25 2.72 1.26
CA LEU A 90 -4.87 3.98 0.79
C LEU A 90 -5.43 4.82 1.94
N GLU A 91 -6.14 4.20 2.88
CA GLU A 91 -6.72 4.91 4.03
C GLU A 91 -5.63 5.45 4.97
N ARG A 92 -4.59 4.67 5.25
CA ARG A 92 -3.58 5.03 6.27
C ARG A 92 -2.47 5.93 5.76
N GLN A 93 -2.08 5.82 4.49
CA GLN A 93 -0.93 6.55 3.96
C GLN A 93 -1.35 7.69 3.04
N TRP A 94 -2.44 7.51 2.30
CA TRP A 94 -2.93 8.51 1.35
C TRP A 94 -4.15 9.29 1.86
N ASN A 95 -4.72 8.87 3.00
CA ASN A 95 -5.96 9.42 3.54
C ASN A 95 -7.10 9.41 2.51
N MET A 96 -7.10 8.41 1.63
CA MET A 96 -8.12 8.19 0.62
C MET A 96 -9.13 7.17 1.13
N TRP A 97 -10.41 7.50 1.05
CA TRP A 97 -11.50 6.60 1.37
C TRP A 97 -12.34 6.33 0.13
N ILE A 98 -12.45 5.07 -0.28
CA ILE A 98 -13.18 4.67 -1.49
C ILE A 98 -14.58 4.21 -1.10
N PRO A 99 -15.65 4.94 -1.49
CA PRO A 99 -17.02 4.53 -1.21
C PRO A 99 -17.35 3.16 -1.84
N GLY A 100 -18.13 2.34 -1.13
CA GLY A 100 -18.52 1.01 -1.60
C GLY A 100 -17.45 -0.08 -1.44
N TYR A 101 -16.22 0.29 -1.06
CA TYR A 101 -15.16 -0.62 -0.67
C TYR A 101 -14.84 -0.37 0.81
N GLY A 102 -15.00 -1.39 1.66
CA GLY A 102 -14.67 -1.24 3.08
C GLY A 102 -15.84 -1.14 4.05
N SER A 103 -16.84 -2.02 3.93
CA SER A 103 -17.76 -2.30 5.03
C SER A 103 -17.62 -3.75 5.48
N ASP A 104 -16.57 -4.04 6.24
CA ASP A 104 -16.59 -4.98 7.37
C ASP A 104 -15.24 -4.90 8.11
N GLU A 105 -15.30 -4.62 9.42
CA GLU A 105 -14.21 -4.82 10.40
C GLU A 105 -12.97 -3.89 10.46
N ILE A 106 -13.07 -2.59 10.18
CA ILE A 106 -12.15 -1.61 10.83
C ILE A 106 -12.94 -0.62 11.67
N ARG A 107 -13.62 -1.16 12.68
CA ARG A 107 -13.72 -0.54 14.00
C ARG A 107 -13.99 -1.64 15.01
N PRO A 108 -12.94 -2.02 15.74
CA PRO A 108 -12.89 -1.40 17.05
C PRO A 108 -11.63 -0.58 17.14
N PHE A 109 -11.79 0.74 17.30
CA PHE A 109 -10.91 1.45 18.20
C PHE A 109 -11.08 0.77 19.57
N LYS A 110 -10.41 -0.37 19.76
CA LYS A 110 -10.14 -0.88 21.09
C LYS A 110 -9.29 0.21 21.69
N LYS A 111 -9.86 0.98 22.62
CA LYS A 111 -9.06 1.83 23.50
C LYS A 111 -7.84 0.99 23.88
N ALA A 112 -6.65 1.48 23.56
CA ALA A 112 -5.41 0.75 23.83
C ALA A 112 -5.55 0.15 25.23
N CYS A 113 -5.39 -1.17 25.36
CA CYS A 113 -5.48 -1.81 26.67
C CYS A 113 -4.46 -1.10 27.55
N THR A 114 -4.94 -0.27 28.48
CA THR A 114 -4.05 0.50 29.33
C THR A 114 -3.33 -0.51 30.20
N THR A 115 -2.01 -0.58 30.04
CA THR A 115 -1.19 -1.47 30.87
C THR A 115 -1.39 -1.10 32.32
N GLU A 116 -1.30 -2.06 33.23
CA GLU A 116 -1.41 -1.80 34.67
C GLU A 116 -0.40 -0.72 35.11
N ALA A 117 0.79 -0.70 34.51
CA ALA A 117 1.78 0.36 34.68
C ALA A 117 1.26 1.76 34.27
N HIS A 118 0.56 1.86 33.13
CA HIS A 118 -0.05 3.12 32.70
C HIS A 118 -1.15 3.59 33.65
N LYS A 119 -1.99 2.66 34.14
CA LYS A 119 -3.03 2.98 35.13
C LYS A 119 -2.44 3.49 36.45
N GLN A 120 -1.38 2.84 36.94
CA GLN A 120 -0.66 3.26 38.15
C GLN A 120 -0.03 4.65 37.97
N ARG A 121 0.62 4.91 36.84
CA ARG A 121 1.16 6.25 36.52
C ARG A 121 0.08 7.31 36.51
N MET A 122 -1.06 7.05 35.86
CA MET A 122 -2.20 7.98 35.85
C MET A 122 -2.75 8.25 37.24
N ALA A 123 -2.81 7.22 38.11
CA ALA A 123 -3.26 7.37 39.50
C ALA A 123 -2.30 8.22 40.33
N LEU A 124 -0.98 8.05 40.16
CA LEU A 124 0.04 8.89 40.80
C LEU A 124 -0.09 10.35 40.37
N ILE A 125 -0.21 10.63 39.06
CA ILE A 125 -0.38 12.00 38.55
C ILE A 125 -1.65 12.66 39.11
N ARG A 126 -2.78 11.93 39.19
CA ARG A 126 -4.02 12.45 39.78
C ARG A 126 -3.90 12.77 41.26
N LYS A 127 -3.04 12.06 42.00
CA LYS A 127 -2.77 12.34 43.42
C LYS A 127 -1.88 13.57 43.59
N THR A 128 -0.95 13.82 42.68
CA THR A 128 -0.03 14.97 42.76
C THR A 128 -0.64 16.28 42.27
N THR A 129 -1.62 16.22 41.35
CA THR A 129 -2.34 17.40 40.82
C THR A 129 -3.51 17.87 41.69
N LYS A 130 -3.84 17.14 42.76
CA LYS A 130 -4.87 17.51 43.75
C LYS A 130 -4.31 18.27 44.97
N LYS A 131 -3.12 18.86 44.85
CA LYS A 131 -2.51 19.75 45.85
C LYS A 131 -2.51 21.18 45.35
#